data_AF-A0A8C5TTR3-F1
#
_entry.id   AF-A0A8C5TTR3-F1
#
_cell.length_a   1.000
_cell.length_b   1.000
_cell.length_c   1.000
_cell.angle_alpha   90.00
_cell.angle_beta   90.00
_cell.angle_gamma   90.00
#
_symmetry.space_group_name_H-M   'P 1'
#
loop_
_entity.id
_entity.type
_entity.pdbx_description
1 polymer ?
#
loop_
_entity_poly.entity_id
_entity_poly.type
_entity_poly.pdbx_seq_one_letter_code
_entity_poly.pdbx_strand_id
1 'polypeptide(L)'
;YSLRRCLSSKTCEGRNIRYRTCSNVDCPPEAGDFRAQQCSAHNDVKYQGQFYEWLPVSNDPDNPCSLKCQARGTSLVVELAPKVLDGTRCYTESLDMCISGLCQIVGCDHQLGSAVKEDNCGVCNGDGSTCRLVRGQYKSQLSASKRKLLLLANCPFPV
;
A
#
# COMPACT_ATOMS: atom_id res chain seq x y z
N TYR A 1 3.88 5.52 18.84
CA TYR A 1 4.04 4.20 19.50
C TYR A 1 4.01 4.38 21.02
N SER A 2 3.88 3.30 21.78
CA SER A 2 4.00 3.28 23.24
C SER A 2 5.00 2.21 23.66
N LEU A 3 5.91 2.55 24.57
CA LEU A 3 6.90 1.63 25.14
C LEU A 3 6.43 1.16 26.51
N ARG A 4 6.52 -0.15 26.73
CA ARG A 4 6.23 -0.79 28.02
C ARG A 4 7.50 -1.44 28.54
N ARG A 5 7.87 -1.09 29.77
CA ARG A 5 9.00 -1.70 30.49
C ARG A 5 8.48 -2.71 31.50
N CYS A 6 9.14 -3.86 31.56
CA CYS A 6 8.89 -4.84 32.61
C CYS A 6 9.55 -4.34 33.90
N LEU A 7 8.76 -4.14 34.96
CA LEU A 7 9.27 -3.69 36.27
C LEU A 7 9.45 -4.84 37.27
N SER A 8 9.04 -6.06 36.93
CA SER A 8 9.11 -7.24 37.80
C SER A 8 10.36 -8.07 37.53
N SER A 9 10.85 -8.78 38.55
CA SER A 9 11.93 -9.77 38.45
C SER A 9 11.51 -11.05 37.71
N LYS A 10 10.22 -11.21 37.40
CA LYS A 10 9.70 -12.27 36.53
C LYS A 10 9.73 -11.85 35.06
N THR A 11 9.98 -12.81 34.17
CA THR A 11 10.03 -12.61 32.72
C THR A 11 8.68 -12.09 32.21
N CYS A 12 8.65 -10.87 31.67
CA CYS A 12 7.45 -10.36 30.98
C CYS A 12 7.33 -10.94 29.59
N GLU A 13 6.13 -11.35 29.21
CA GLU A 13 5.83 -11.86 27.87
C GLU A 13 5.35 -10.77 26.92
N GLY A 14 5.69 -10.92 25.64
CA GLY A 14 5.30 -10.03 24.56
C GLY A 14 6.28 -8.91 24.27
N ARG A 15 6.02 -8.16 23.17
CA ARG A 15 6.90 -7.08 22.70
C ARG A 15 6.89 -5.89 23.65
N ASN A 16 8.03 -5.23 23.87
CA ASN A 16 8.11 -4.01 24.69
C ASN A 16 7.56 -2.74 23.99
N ILE A 17 7.12 -2.85 22.75
CA ILE A 17 6.59 -1.73 21.96
C ILE A 17 5.20 -2.07 21.42
N ARG A 18 4.29 -1.10 21.46
CA ARG A 18 2.95 -1.16 20.86
C ARG A 18 2.77 -0.01 19.89
N TYR A 19 2.38 -0.33 18.67
CA TYR A 19 2.01 0.64 17.65
C TYR A 19 0.49 0.78 17.61
N ARG A 20 0.04 1.96 17.18
CA ARG A 20 -1.36 2.30 16.97
C ARG A 20 -1.41 3.25 15.78
N THR A 21 -2.39 3.06 14.92
CA THR A 21 -2.72 4.00 13.85
C THR A 21 -3.22 5.31 14.45
N CYS A 22 -2.97 6.40 13.73
CA CYS A 22 -3.38 7.75 14.08
C CYS A 22 -3.77 8.48 12.80
N SER A 23 -4.62 9.50 12.94
CA SER A 23 -5.09 10.30 11.79
C SER A 23 -5.70 9.42 10.70
N ASN A 24 -6.75 8.67 11.04
CA ASN A 24 -7.50 7.80 10.10
C ASN A 24 -8.40 8.60 9.14
N VAL A 25 -8.05 9.85 8.86
CA VAL A 25 -8.76 10.70 7.90
C VAL A 25 -7.95 10.63 6.61
N ASP A 26 -8.62 10.37 5.50
CA ASP A 26 -7.94 10.32 4.21
C ASP A 26 -7.22 11.63 3.91
N CYS A 27 -6.01 11.50 3.37
CA CYS A 27 -5.27 12.64 2.89
C CYS A 27 -6.04 13.32 1.76
N PRO A 28 -5.95 14.66 1.64
CA PRO A 28 -6.54 15.36 0.51
C PRO A 28 -5.99 14.79 -0.81
N PRO A 29 -6.79 14.72 -1.89
CA PRO A 29 -6.36 14.14 -3.17
C PRO A 29 -5.06 14.77 -3.72
N GLU A 30 -4.83 16.05 -3.41
CA GLU A 30 -3.65 16.81 -3.82
C GLU A 30 -2.37 16.35 -3.12
N ALA A 31 -2.46 15.62 -2.00
CA ALA A 31 -1.29 15.06 -1.33
C ALA A 31 -0.56 14.05 -2.23
N GLY A 32 -1.27 13.34 -3.10
CA GLY A 32 -0.68 12.29 -3.92
C GLY A 32 -0.12 11.13 -3.08
N ASP A 33 0.73 10.30 -3.69
CA ASP A 33 1.28 9.10 -3.05
C ASP A 33 2.42 9.46 -2.08
N PHE A 34 2.28 9.02 -0.82
CA PHE A 34 3.27 9.24 0.22
C PHE A 34 4.62 8.56 -0.07
N ARG A 35 4.64 7.44 -0.81
CA ARG A 35 5.89 6.82 -1.24
C ARG A 35 6.56 7.64 -2.35
N ALA A 36 5.77 8.17 -3.30
CA ALA A 36 6.28 9.07 -4.34
C ALA A 36 6.93 10.33 -3.75
N GLN A 37 6.31 10.93 -2.72
CA GLN A 37 6.89 12.08 -2.02
C GLN A 37 8.28 11.76 -1.44
N GLN A 38 8.44 10.59 -0.81
CA GLN A 38 9.71 10.14 -0.26
C GLN A 38 10.79 9.97 -1.32
N CYS A 39 10.46 9.42 -2.50
CA CYS A 39 11.40 9.37 -3.62
C CYS A 39 11.75 10.78 -4.12
N SER A 40 10.75 11.66 -4.28
CA SER A 40 10.95 13.02 -4.80
C SER A 40 11.84 13.90 -3.90
N ALA A 41 11.89 13.59 -2.59
CA ALA A 41 12.79 14.27 -1.65
C ALA A 41 14.28 14.07 -1.98
N HIS A 42 14.62 13.08 -2.82
CA HIS A 42 15.98 12.83 -3.29
C HIS A 42 16.28 13.45 -4.67
N ASN A 43 15.35 14.18 -5.28
CA ASN A 43 15.55 14.80 -6.60
C ASN A 43 16.66 15.88 -6.57
N ASP A 44 16.80 16.58 -5.44
CA ASP A 44 17.82 17.61 -5.23
C ASP A 44 19.15 17.04 -4.71
N VAL A 45 19.29 15.71 -4.67
CA VAL A 45 20.52 15.02 -4.25
C VAL A 45 21.12 14.29 -5.45
N LYS A 46 22.41 14.55 -5.72
CA LYS A 46 23.12 13.87 -6.81
C LYS A 46 23.32 12.39 -6.47
N TYR A 47 22.89 11.51 -7.37
CA TYR A 47 23.25 10.10 -7.38
C TYR A 47 24.28 9.87 -8.47
N GLN A 48 25.46 9.34 -8.10
CA GLN A 48 26.58 9.13 -9.04
C GLN A 48 26.95 10.38 -9.87
N GLY A 49 26.80 11.57 -9.28
CA GLY A 49 27.16 12.85 -9.91
C GLY A 49 26.05 13.53 -10.74
N GLN A 50 24.91 12.87 -10.94
CA GLN A 50 23.78 13.40 -11.70
C GLN A 50 22.51 13.53 -10.84
N PHE A 51 21.66 14.50 -11.18
CA PHE A 51 20.32 14.61 -10.61
C PHE A 51 19.34 13.76 -11.41
N TYR A 52 18.45 13.09 -10.71
CA TYR A 52 17.38 12.29 -11.30
C TYR A 52 16.05 12.72 -10.72
N GLU A 53 15.01 12.57 -11.53
CA GLU A 53 13.65 12.58 -11.02
C GLU A 53 13.27 11.15 -10.61
N TRP A 54 13.04 10.93 -9.33
CA TRP A 54 12.79 9.61 -8.76
C TRP A 54 11.30 9.29 -8.70
N LEU A 55 10.93 8.12 -9.23
CA LEU A 55 9.60 7.54 -9.16
C LEU A 55 9.58 6.36 -8.18
N PRO A 56 8.50 6.16 -7.40
CA PRO A 56 8.44 5.07 -6.45
C PRO A 56 8.33 3.72 -7.15
N VAL A 57 9.07 2.73 -6.64
CA VAL A 57 8.84 1.32 -6.95
C VAL A 57 7.95 0.75 -5.85
N SER A 58 6.77 0.26 -6.25
CA SER A 58 5.76 -0.32 -5.36
C SER A 58 5.68 -1.84 -5.56
N ASN A 59 5.09 -2.54 -4.59
CA ASN A 59 4.85 -3.99 -4.63
C ASN A 59 6.12 -4.83 -4.79
N ASP A 60 7.22 -4.42 -4.16
CA ASP A 60 8.44 -5.23 -4.10
C ASP A 60 8.17 -6.52 -3.29
N PRO A 61 8.44 -7.71 -3.86
CA PRO A 61 8.13 -8.98 -3.20
C PRO A 61 9.10 -9.30 -2.06
N ASP A 62 10.34 -8.81 -2.12
CA ASP A 62 11.40 -9.15 -1.18
C ASP A 62 11.43 -8.18 0.00
N ASN A 63 11.31 -6.89 -0.28
CA ASN A 63 11.33 -5.84 0.74
C ASN A 63 10.37 -4.69 0.39
N PRO A 64 9.05 -4.87 0.62
CA PRO A 64 8.04 -3.85 0.31
C PRO A 64 8.20 -2.56 1.14
N CYS A 65 8.98 -2.61 2.22
CA CYS A 65 9.18 -1.49 3.12
C CYS A 65 10.52 -0.78 2.98
N SER A 66 11.37 -1.14 2.01
CA SER A 66 12.49 -0.29 1.61
C SER A 66 12.05 0.78 0.60
N LEU A 67 12.80 1.89 0.55
CA LEU A 67 12.55 2.98 -0.39
C LEU A 67 13.34 2.72 -1.66
N LYS A 68 12.76 1.90 -2.55
CA LYS A 68 13.27 1.71 -3.92
C LYS A 68 12.64 2.73 -4.85
N CYS A 69 13.47 3.40 -5.63
CA CYS A 69 13.04 4.41 -6.59
C CYS A 69 13.69 4.17 -7.95
N GLN A 70 12.93 4.42 -9.01
CA GLN A 70 13.37 4.35 -10.39
C GLN A 70 13.60 5.76 -10.93
N ALA A 71 14.73 6.00 -11.60
CA ALA A 71 14.96 7.27 -12.28
C ALA A 71 14.07 7.38 -13.53
N ARG A 72 13.26 8.45 -13.60
CA ARG A 72 12.30 8.70 -14.69
C ARG A 72 13.00 8.62 -16.05
N GLY A 73 12.42 7.86 -16.97
CA GLY A 73 12.93 7.70 -18.34
C GLY A 73 14.14 6.76 -18.46
N THR A 74 14.55 6.08 -17.38
CA THR A 74 15.64 5.10 -17.39
C THR A 74 15.20 3.78 -16.75
N SER A 75 16.00 2.72 -16.90
CA SER A 75 15.83 1.45 -16.19
C SER A 75 16.59 1.39 -14.85
N LEU A 76 17.17 2.50 -14.40
CA LEU A 76 17.93 2.56 -13.16
C LEU A 76 16.99 2.53 -11.96
N VAL A 77 17.02 1.44 -11.20
CA VAL A 77 16.33 1.28 -9.92
C VAL A 77 17.36 1.21 -8.81
N VAL A 78 17.16 2.02 -7.77
CA VAL A 78 18.08 2.11 -6.63
C VAL A 78 17.30 2.11 -5.33
N GLU A 79 17.90 1.55 -4.29
CA GLU A 79 17.40 1.68 -2.93
C GLU A 79 17.99 2.96 -2.32
N LEU A 80 17.18 4.01 -2.19
CA LEU A 80 17.60 5.31 -1.66
C LEU A 80 17.60 5.33 -0.13
N ALA A 81 16.77 4.50 0.50
CA ALA A 81 16.76 4.32 1.95
C ALA A 81 16.37 2.89 2.34
N PRO A 82 16.93 2.34 3.44
CA PRO A 82 16.66 0.97 3.87
C PRO A 82 15.22 0.77 4.36
N LYS A 83 14.54 1.85 4.74
CA LYS A 83 13.13 1.85 5.12
C LYS A 83 12.41 3.11 4.66
N VAL A 84 11.15 2.96 4.28
CA VAL A 84 10.20 4.06 4.13
C VAL A 84 9.77 4.60 5.49
N LEU A 85 9.13 5.77 5.50
CA LEU A 85 8.52 6.35 6.69
C LEU A 85 7.35 5.51 7.20
N ASP A 86 7.20 5.45 8.52
CA ASP A 86 6.15 4.68 9.17
C ASP A 86 4.76 5.17 8.70
N GLY A 87 3.89 4.24 8.32
CA GLY A 87 2.55 4.54 7.77
C GLY A 87 2.48 4.53 6.24
N THR A 88 3.62 4.43 5.54
CA THR A 88 3.62 4.21 4.08
C THR A 88 3.02 2.84 3.77
N ARG A 89 2.13 2.75 2.77
CA ARG A 89 1.56 1.46 2.34
C ARG A 89 2.64 0.51 1.83
N CYS A 90 2.58 -0.77 2.21
CA CYS A 90 3.47 -1.80 1.69
C CYS A 90 3.16 -2.12 0.23
N TYR A 91 1.87 -2.26 -0.06
CA TYR A 91 1.32 -2.66 -1.35
C TYR A 91 0.23 -1.68 -1.80
N THR A 92 0.05 -1.52 -3.10
CA THR A 92 -0.96 -0.60 -3.66
C THR A 92 -2.39 -1.06 -3.38
N GLU A 93 -2.61 -2.38 -3.37
CA GLU A 93 -3.95 -2.99 -3.22
C GLU A 93 -4.30 -3.34 -1.77
N SER A 94 -3.43 -3.01 -0.81
CA SER A 94 -3.62 -3.36 0.61
C SER A 94 -3.60 -2.11 1.50
N LEU A 95 -4.26 -2.21 2.65
CA LEU A 95 -4.16 -1.23 3.74
C LEU A 95 -2.90 -1.43 4.58
N ASP A 96 -2.17 -2.54 4.38
CA ASP A 96 -0.98 -2.87 5.14
C ASP A 96 0.06 -1.75 5.08
N MET A 97 0.67 -1.45 6.23
CA MET A 97 1.58 -0.32 6.40
C MET A 97 2.96 -0.77 6.87
N CYS A 98 3.97 -0.07 6.38
CA CYS A 98 5.33 -0.21 6.84
C CYS A 98 5.50 0.45 8.21
N ILE A 99 5.98 -0.32 9.18
CA ILE A 99 6.26 0.14 10.54
C ILE A 99 7.62 -0.41 10.95
N SER A 100 8.58 0.49 11.21
CA SER A 100 9.96 0.15 11.52
C SER A 100 10.60 -0.76 10.46
N GLY A 101 10.27 -0.56 9.18
CA GLY A 101 10.79 -1.34 8.06
C GLY A 101 10.15 -2.72 7.87
N LEU A 102 9.12 -3.06 8.64
CA LEU A 102 8.37 -4.31 8.48
C LEU A 102 6.96 -4.01 8.02
N CYS A 103 6.45 -4.81 7.08
CA CYS A 103 5.06 -4.71 6.66
C CYS A 103 4.14 -5.27 7.76
N GLN A 104 3.20 -4.45 8.23
CA GLN A 104 2.24 -4.81 9.27
C GLN A 104 0.82 -4.81 8.69
N ILE A 105 0.03 -5.80 9.09
CA ILE A 105 -1.35 -5.95 8.64
C ILE A 105 -2.21 -4.81 9.19
N VAL A 106 -3.09 -4.25 8.37
CA VAL A 106 -4.08 -3.25 8.79
C VAL A 106 -5.46 -3.71 8.32
N GLY A 107 -6.42 -3.78 9.24
CA GLY A 107 -7.80 -4.12 8.90
C GLY A 107 -8.52 -2.97 8.19
N CYS A 108 -9.68 -3.25 7.60
CA CYS A 108 -10.53 -2.22 6.99
C CYS A 108 -11.06 -1.17 7.98
N ASP A 109 -10.95 -1.44 9.28
CA ASP A 109 -11.23 -0.52 10.38
C ASP A 109 -10.06 0.43 10.67
N HIS A 110 -9.04 0.43 9.80
CA HIS A 110 -7.79 1.18 9.92
C HIS A 110 -7.02 0.88 11.21
N GLN A 111 -7.21 -0.30 11.81
CA GLN A 111 -6.49 -0.72 13.01
C GLN A 111 -5.32 -1.66 12.67
N LEU A 112 -4.15 -1.33 13.21
CA LEU A 112 -2.95 -2.15 13.07
C LEU A 112 -3.12 -3.51 13.76
N GLY A 113 -2.89 -4.59 13.02
CA GLY A 113 -3.06 -5.97 13.47
C GLY A 113 -4.51 -6.44 13.54
N SER A 114 -5.47 -5.65 13.05
CA SER A 114 -6.86 -6.06 12.95
C SER A 114 -7.03 -7.07 11.80
N ALA A 115 -7.75 -8.15 12.06
CA ALA A 115 -8.06 -9.18 11.07
C ALA A 115 -9.39 -8.91 10.34
N VAL A 116 -10.02 -7.76 10.60
CA VAL A 116 -11.29 -7.36 10.02
C VAL A 116 -11.08 -6.97 8.55
N LYS A 117 -11.93 -7.51 7.68
CA LYS A 117 -11.89 -7.29 6.23
C LYS A 117 -13.22 -6.75 5.74
N GLU A 118 -13.19 -6.16 4.54
CA GLU A 118 -14.40 -5.80 3.82
C GLU A 118 -15.15 -7.05 3.38
N ASP A 119 -16.47 -6.96 3.35
CA ASP A 119 -17.31 -7.96 2.71
C ASP A 119 -17.29 -7.79 1.18
N ASN A 120 -17.99 -8.66 0.45
CA ASN A 120 -18.08 -8.58 -1.01
C ASN A 120 -18.78 -7.32 -1.53
N CYS A 121 -19.37 -6.52 -0.64
CA CYS A 121 -20.03 -5.26 -0.94
C CYS A 121 -19.13 -4.05 -0.69
N GLY A 122 -17.89 -4.25 -0.22
CA GLY A 122 -16.98 -3.17 0.16
C GLY A 122 -17.30 -2.55 1.51
N VAL A 123 -18.10 -3.22 2.36
CA VAL A 123 -18.42 -2.73 3.70
C VAL A 123 -17.49 -3.40 4.71
N CYS A 124 -16.76 -2.59 5.47
CA CYS A 124 -15.89 -3.10 6.52
C CYS A 124 -16.67 -3.86 7.60
N ASN A 125 -16.28 -5.13 7.85
CA ASN A 125 -17.01 -6.04 8.73
C ASN A 125 -18.48 -6.26 8.36
N GLY A 126 -18.82 -6.12 7.08
CA GLY A 126 -20.17 -6.31 6.58
C GLY A 126 -20.60 -7.79 6.55
N ASP A 127 -21.90 -8.00 6.42
CA ASP A 127 -22.54 -9.32 6.35
C ASP A 127 -22.94 -9.70 4.91
N GLY A 128 -22.60 -8.87 3.92
CA GLY A 128 -22.95 -9.06 2.52
C GLY A 128 -24.39 -8.71 2.16
N SER A 129 -25.14 -8.07 3.07
CA SER A 129 -26.55 -7.70 2.84
C SER A 129 -26.74 -6.40 2.06
N THR A 130 -25.71 -5.57 1.95
CA THR A 130 -25.77 -4.23 1.34
C THR A 130 -25.69 -4.24 -0.18
N CYS A 131 -25.35 -5.37 -0.80
CA CYS A 131 -25.28 -5.53 -2.24
C CYS A 131 -25.88 -6.87 -2.69
N ARG A 132 -26.11 -7.01 -3.99
CA ARG A 132 -26.61 -8.25 -4.59
C ARG A 132 -25.74 -8.65 -5.77
N LEU A 133 -25.52 -9.96 -5.92
CA LEU A 133 -24.80 -10.49 -7.08
C LEU A 133 -25.63 -10.29 -8.35
N VAL A 134 -25.12 -9.49 -9.29
CA VAL A 134 -25.71 -9.36 -10.63
C VAL A 134 -24.92 -10.23 -11.59
N ARG A 135 -25.54 -11.31 -12.10
CA ARG A 135 -24.96 -12.16 -13.15
C ARG A 135 -25.44 -11.67 -14.51
N GLY A 136 -24.54 -11.10 -15.31
CA GLY A 136 -24.79 -10.72 -16.71
C GLY A 136 -24.10 -11.67 -17.68
N GLN A 137 -24.80 -12.07 -18.74
CA GLN A 137 -24.17 -12.70 -19.90
C GLN A 137 -23.84 -11.59 -20.91
N TYR A 138 -22.56 -11.35 -21.17
CA TYR A 138 -22.13 -10.42 -22.22
C TYR A 138 -22.40 -11.06 -23.59
N LYS A 139 -23.49 -10.68 -24.26
CA LYS A 139 -23.70 -11.03 -25.67
C LYS A 139 -22.85 -10.10 -26.53
N SER A 140 -21.67 -10.56 -26.95
CA SER A 140 -20.86 -9.86 -27.92
C SER A 140 -21.60 -9.80 -29.26
N GLN A 141 -22.12 -8.63 -29.63
CA GLN A 141 -22.50 -8.34 -31.02
C GLN A 141 -21.21 -8.07 -31.81
N LEU A 142 -20.43 -9.12 -32.06
CA LEU A 142 -19.26 -9.06 -32.93
C LEU A 142 -19.71 -9.25 -34.38
N SER A 143 -20.07 -8.14 -35.04
CA SER A 143 -19.98 -8.02 -36.49
C SER A 143 -18.53 -8.34 -36.89
N ALA A 144 -18.38 -9.28 -37.81
CA ALA A 144 -17.10 -9.84 -38.21
C ALA A 144 -16.22 -8.78 -38.89
N SER A 145 -15.36 -8.11 -38.13
CA SER A 145 -14.11 -7.51 -38.63
C SER A 145 -13.17 -7.08 -37.50
N LYS A 146 -12.08 -7.85 -37.35
CA LYS A 146 -10.74 -7.43 -36.89
C LYS A 146 -10.62 -6.63 -35.56
N ARG A 147 -10.21 -7.33 -34.50
CA ARG A 147 -8.87 -7.27 -33.85
C ARG A 147 -8.97 -7.95 -32.48
N LYS A 148 -8.01 -8.82 -32.17
CA LYS A 148 -7.86 -9.48 -30.86
C LYS A 148 -7.69 -8.41 -29.80
N LEU A 149 -8.76 -8.09 -29.06
CA LEU A 149 -8.69 -7.32 -27.83
C LEU A 149 -8.69 -8.35 -26.69
N LEU A 150 -7.52 -8.57 -26.09
CA LEU A 150 -7.45 -9.22 -24.77
C LEU A 150 -8.15 -8.26 -23.78
N LEU A 151 -9.42 -8.50 -23.51
CA LEU A 151 -10.14 -7.86 -22.42
C LEU A 151 -9.67 -8.52 -21.13
N LEU A 152 -8.63 -7.95 -20.52
CA LEU A 152 -8.40 -8.09 -19.08
C LEU A 152 -9.63 -7.46 -18.41
N ALA A 153 -10.44 -8.30 -17.78
CA ALA A 153 -11.57 -7.87 -16.98
C ALA A 153 -11.04 -7.22 -15.69
N ASN A 154 -10.58 -5.97 -15.81
CA ASN A 154 -10.43 -5.09 -14.66
C ASN A 154 -11.83 -4.56 -14.35
N CYS A 155 -12.49 -5.14 -13.36
CA CYS A 155 -13.54 -4.42 -12.65
C CYS A 155 -12.83 -3.35 -11.82
N PRO A 156 -13.03 -2.04 -12.10
CA PRO A 156 -12.58 -1.02 -11.18
C PRO A 156 -13.49 -1.11 -9.94
N PHE A 157 -12.89 -1.38 -8.78
CA PHE A 157 -13.55 -1.07 -7.51
C PHE A 157 -13.78 0.45 -7.47
N PRO A 158 -14.97 0.92 -7.08
CA PRO A 158 -15.24 2.35 -6.99
C PRO A 158 -14.39 2.97 -5.86
N VAL A 159 -13.72 4.07 -6.21
CA VAL A 159 -13.24 5.11 -5.30
C VAL A 159 -14.40 5.74 -4.54
#